data_AF-A0AAV0RZ25-F1
#
_entry.id   AF-A0AAV0RZ25-F1
#
_cell.length_a   1.000
_cell.length_b   1.000
_cell.length_c   1.000
_cell.angle_alpha   90.00
_cell.angle_beta   90.00
_cell.angle_gamma   90.00
#
_symmetry.space_group_name_H-M   'P 1'
#
loop_
_entity.id
_entity.type
_entity.pdbx_description
1 polymer ?
#
loop_
_entity_poly.entity_id
_entity_poly.type
_entity_poly.pdbx_seq_one_letter_code
_entity_poly.pdbx_strand_id
1 'polypeptide(L)'
;MGRWYEIACFPSRSQPRDGENTRATYTLKEYGATVGVLNETWSGGKRSYIEGTAYKADPNSDEAKLKVKFWVPPFLPIIPVTGDYWVLYIDPEYRHALIGQPSRSYLWVMCS
;
A
#
# COMPACT_ATOMS: atom_id res chain seq x y z
N MET A 1 1.42 8.70 -8.02
CA MET A 1 2.36 9.15 -6.96
C MET A 1 1.62 10.11 -6.03
N GLY A 2 2.20 10.45 -4.89
CA GLY A 2 1.56 11.33 -3.92
C GLY A 2 0.76 10.57 -2.87
N ARG A 3 -0.07 11.29 -2.12
CA ARG A 3 -0.87 10.77 -1.02
C ARG A 3 -2.21 10.25 -1.53
N TRP A 4 -2.65 9.13 -0.96
CA TRP A 4 -3.93 8.50 -1.20
C TRP A 4 -4.56 8.10 0.13
N TYR A 5 -5.81 8.48 0.33
CA TYR A 5 -6.61 8.17 1.50
C TYR A 5 -7.40 6.88 1.26
N GLU A 6 -7.42 6.02 2.27
CA GLU A 6 -8.21 4.80 2.26
C GLU A 6 -9.66 5.14 2.63
N ILE A 7 -10.57 4.96 1.68
CA ILE A 7 -12.00 5.24 1.85
C ILE A 7 -12.75 4.02 2.37
N ALA A 8 -12.37 2.84 1.86
CA ALA A 8 -12.90 1.57 2.31
C ALA A 8 -11.85 0.48 2.11
N CYS A 9 -11.83 -0.51 2.99
CA CYS A 9 -10.99 -1.68 2.87
C CYS A 9 -11.70 -2.93 3.38
N PHE A 10 -11.18 -4.10 3.00
CA PHE A 10 -11.55 -5.33 3.70
C PHE A 10 -10.86 -5.39 5.06
N PRO A 11 -11.57 -5.81 6.13
CA PRO A 11 -10.97 -5.97 7.44
C PRO A 11 -9.73 -6.87 7.38
N SER A 12 -8.60 -6.35 7.84
CA SER A 12 -7.33 -7.08 7.83
C SER A 12 -6.73 -7.14 9.23
N ARG A 13 -5.90 -8.15 9.49
CA ARG A 13 -5.15 -8.26 10.76
C ARG A 13 -4.03 -7.22 10.89
N SER A 14 -3.65 -6.60 9.77
CA SER A 14 -2.53 -5.67 9.66
C SER A 14 -2.93 -4.22 9.95
N GLN A 15 -4.22 -3.92 10.02
CA GLN A 15 -4.75 -2.60 10.33
C GLN A 15 -5.55 -2.65 11.64
N PRO A 16 -5.45 -1.60 12.48
CA PRO A 16 -6.28 -1.49 13.68
C PRO A 16 -7.76 -1.38 13.29
N ARG A 17 -8.65 -1.99 14.10
CA ARG A 17 -10.10 -2.01 13.83
C ARG A 17 -10.74 -0.62 13.95
N ASP A 18 -10.15 0.24 14.77
CA ASP A 18 -10.53 1.63 15.04
C ASP A 18 -9.61 2.61 14.30
N GLY A 19 -8.92 2.16 13.25
CA GLY A 19 -8.05 3.00 12.43
C GLY A 19 -8.84 4.10 11.72
N GLU A 20 -8.40 5.34 11.88
CA GLU A 20 -8.94 6.53 11.22
C GLU A 20 -7.85 7.25 10.42
N ASN A 21 -8.26 8.05 9.43
CA ASN A 21 -7.37 8.82 8.56
C ASN A 21 -6.25 7.96 7.91
N THR A 22 -6.56 6.69 7.63
CA THR A 22 -5.62 5.76 7.00
C THR A 22 -5.24 6.25 5.61
N ARG A 23 -3.94 6.28 5.32
CA ARG A 23 -3.42 6.78 4.05
C ARG A 23 -2.11 6.10 3.65
N ALA A 24 -1.88 6.09 2.35
CA ALA A 24 -0.62 5.67 1.74
C ALA A 24 0.00 6.85 0.99
N THR A 25 1.30 7.08 1.17
CA THR A 25 2.06 8.08 0.40
C THR A 25 3.09 7.37 -0.49
N TYR A 26 3.00 7.61 -1.79
CA TYR A 26 3.85 6.99 -2.81
C TYR A 26 4.89 7.97 -3.33
N THR A 27 6.17 7.61 -3.20
CA THR A 27 7.30 8.41 -3.69
C THR A 27 8.08 7.65 -4.75
N LEU A 28 8.42 8.30 -5.86
CA LEU A 28 9.29 7.68 -6.85
C LEU A 28 10.73 7.66 -6.29
N LYS A 29 11.37 6.49 -6.23
CA LYS A 29 12.78 6.39 -5.83
C LYS A 29 13.70 6.56 -7.04
N GLU A 30 14.98 6.86 -6.76
CA GLU A 30 16.01 6.99 -7.79
C GLU A 30 16.04 5.77 -8.71
N TYR A 31 16.27 6.01 -10.00
CA TYR A 31 16.23 5.03 -11.09
C TYR A 31 14.84 4.47 -11.45
N GLY A 32 13.76 4.97 -10.85
CA GLY A 32 12.37 4.81 -11.32
C GLY A 32 11.76 3.40 -11.24
N ALA A 33 12.56 2.37 -10.99
CA ALA A 33 12.12 0.98 -10.93
C ALA A 33 11.39 0.62 -9.63
N THR A 34 11.51 1.46 -8.59
CA THR A 34 10.95 1.21 -7.25
C THR A 34 10.21 2.43 -6.74
N VAL A 35 9.09 2.19 -6.05
CA VAL A 35 8.26 3.22 -5.42
C VAL A 35 8.39 3.07 -3.90
N GLY A 36 8.72 4.14 -3.19
CA GLY A 36 8.61 4.19 -1.74
C GLY A 36 7.14 4.22 -1.31
N VAL A 37 6.81 3.45 -0.27
CA VAL A 37 5.46 3.36 0.28
C VAL A 37 5.53 3.70 1.76
N LEU A 38 4.80 4.73 2.18
CA LEU A 38 4.56 5.05 3.59
C LEU A 38 3.07 4.88 3.88
N ASN A 39 2.73 3.87 4.66
CA ASN A 39 1.37 3.67 5.16
C ASN A 39 1.26 4.25 6.57
N GLU A 40 0.19 5.00 6.82
CA GLU A 40 -0.08 5.65 8.10
C GLU A 40 -1.54 5.43 8.48
N THR A 41 -1.80 5.32 9.78
CA THR A 41 -3.15 5.25 10.36
C THR A 41 -3.12 5.85 11.77
N TRP A 42 -4.26 6.31 12.25
CA TRP A 42 -4.42 6.84 13.60
C TRP A 42 -5.41 5.98 14.38
N SER A 43 -5.15 5.70 15.64
CA SER A 43 -6.08 4.99 16.53
C SER A 43 -5.92 5.59 17.93
N GLY A 44 -7.04 6.01 18.53
CA GLY A 44 -7.05 6.74 19.80
C GLY A 44 -6.17 7.99 19.81
N GLY A 45 -6.09 8.71 18.68
CA GLY A 45 -5.23 9.89 18.51
C GLY A 45 -3.73 9.60 18.34
N LYS A 46 -3.30 8.33 18.39
CA LYS A 46 -1.90 7.93 18.17
C LYS A 46 -1.66 7.53 16.73
N ARG A 47 -0.61 8.08 16.11
CA ARG A 47 -0.14 7.68 14.78
C ARG A 47 0.63 6.36 14.84
N SER A 48 0.26 5.45 13.95
CA SER A 48 1.03 4.25 13.59
C SER A 48 1.41 4.34 12.13
N TYR A 49 2.62 3.88 11.77
CA TYR A 49 3.08 3.91 10.39
C TYR A 49 4.02 2.74 10.08
N ILE A 50 4.12 2.42 8.79
CA ILE A 50 5.04 1.42 8.26
C ILE A 50 5.58 1.87 6.90
N GLU A 51 6.87 1.64 6.70
CA GLU A 51 7.57 1.99 5.47
C GLU A 51 7.94 0.74 4.67
N GLY A 52 7.92 0.92 3.36
CA GLY A 52 8.18 -0.15 2.42
C GLY A 52 8.54 0.33 1.02
N THR A 53 8.60 -0.63 0.11
CA THR A 53 8.86 -0.42 -1.30
C THR A 53 7.92 -1.24 -2.15
N ALA A 54 7.39 -0.66 -3.21
CA ALA A 54 6.67 -1.36 -4.26
C ALA A 54 7.50 -1.45 -5.54
N TYR A 55 7.43 -2.60 -6.21
CA TYR A 55 8.09 -2.86 -7.49
C TYR A 55 7.21 -3.75 -8.37
N LYS A 56 7.41 -3.72 -9.69
CA LYS A 56 6.65 -4.55 -10.63
C LYS A 56 6.81 -6.04 -10.29
N ALA A 57 5.70 -6.79 -10.29
CA ALA A 57 5.74 -8.23 -10.10
C ALA A 57 6.42 -8.94 -11.29
N ASP A 58 6.19 -8.44 -12.50
CA ASP A 58 6.91 -8.79 -13.74
C ASP A 58 7.49 -7.51 -14.36
N PRO A 59 8.83 -7.36 -14.43
CA PRO A 59 9.47 -6.20 -15.04
C PRO A 59 9.05 -5.94 -16.50
N ASN A 60 8.69 -6.99 -17.24
CA ASN A 60 8.39 -6.94 -18.68
C ASN A 60 6.90 -6.75 -19.01
N SER A 61 6.01 -6.77 -18.01
CA SER A 61 4.57 -6.62 -18.22
C SER A 61 4.13 -5.17 -18.08
N ASP A 62 3.21 -4.69 -18.92
CA ASP A 62 2.60 -3.36 -18.76
C ASP A 62 1.48 -3.32 -17.71
N GLU A 63 1.14 -4.47 -17.11
CA GLU A 63 0.12 -4.54 -16.08
C GLU A 63 0.58 -3.86 -14.79
N ALA A 64 -0.34 -3.16 -14.13
CA ALA A 64 -0.14 -2.55 -12.82
C ALA A 64 -0.23 -3.57 -11.67
N LYS A 65 0.51 -4.68 -11.79
CA LYS A 65 0.68 -5.71 -10.76
C LYS A 65 2.02 -5.51 -10.06
N LEU A 66 1.95 -5.15 -8.78
CA LEU A 66 3.11 -4.87 -7.96
C LEU A 66 3.26 -5.88 -6.83
N LYS A 67 4.50 -5.98 -6.34
CA LYS A 67 4.79 -6.54 -5.02
C LYS A 67 5.18 -5.41 -4.10
N VAL A 68 4.57 -5.38 -2.92
CA VAL A 68 4.91 -4.42 -1.86
C VAL A 68 5.65 -5.15 -0.77
N LYS A 69 6.76 -4.57 -0.33
CA LYS A 69 7.65 -5.10 0.70
C LYS A 69 7.70 -4.13 1.86
N PHE A 70 7.23 -4.54 3.03
CA PHE A 70 7.30 -3.76 4.27
C PHE A 70 8.36 -4.33 5.22
N TRP A 71 8.96 -3.44 6.00
CA TRP A 71 9.98 -3.80 6.99
C TRP A 71 9.42 -3.61 8.39
N VAL A 72 9.30 -4.70 9.15
CA VAL A 72 8.69 -4.70 10.49
C VAL A 72 9.79 -4.88 11.56
N PRO A 73 10.05 -3.90 12.45
CA PRO A 73 10.91 -4.05 13.65
C PRO A 73 10.14 -4.65 14.85
N PRO A 74 10.76 -5.11 15.98
CA PRO A 74 12.08 -4.72 16.49
C PRO A 74 12.97 -5.79 17.20
N PHE A 75 12.74 -7.11 17.18
CA PHE A 75 13.44 -8.03 18.12
C PHE A 75 14.52 -9.00 17.60
N LEU A 76 14.79 -9.12 16.29
CA LEU A 76 15.87 -9.89 15.58
C LEU A 76 15.28 -10.47 14.28
N PRO A 77 16.14 -10.81 13.28
CA PRO A 77 16.47 -9.94 12.15
C PRO A 77 15.23 -9.40 11.40
N ILE A 78 15.37 -8.28 10.70
CA ILE A 78 14.27 -7.60 9.99
C ILE A 78 13.66 -8.55 8.94
N ILE A 79 12.51 -9.14 9.24
CA ILE A 79 11.81 -10.03 8.29
C ILE A 79 10.99 -9.15 7.35
N PRO A 80 11.28 -9.15 6.04
CA PRO A 80 10.44 -8.45 5.09
C PRO A 80 9.12 -9.19 4.89
N VAL A 81 8.02 -8.48 5.06
CA VAL A 81 6.69 -8.98 4.66
C VAL A 81 6.43 -8.50 3.25
N THR A 82 6.16 -9.44 2.34
CA THR A 82 5.84 -9.14 0.95
C THR A 82 4.38 -9.47 0.68
N GLY A 83 3.66 -8.60 -0.03
CA GLY A 83 2.29 -8.81 -0.46
C GLY A 83 2.07 -8.39 -1.91
N ASP A 84 1.05 -8.99 -2.53
CA ASP A 84 0.59 -8.59 -3.86
C ASP A 84 -0.23 -7.29 -3.77
N TYR A 85 -0.05 -6.42 -4.75
CA TYR A 85 -0.74 -5.13 -4.83
C TYR A 85 -1.09 -4.86 -6.29
N TRP A 86 -2.34 -5.11 -6.67
CA TRP A 86 -2.80 -5.04 -8.05
C TRP A 86 -3.77 -3.87 -8.19
N VAL A 87 -3.46 -2.93 -9.07
CA VAL A 87 -4.40 -1.85 -9.43
C VAL A 87 -5.43 -2.45 -10.37
N LEU A 88 -6.65 -2.64 -9.86
CA LEU A 88 -7.77 -3.25 -10.58
C LEU A 88 -8.55 -2.19 -11.37
N TYR A 89 -8.55 -0.96 -10.88
CA TYR A 89 -9.15 0.21 -11.52
C TYR A 89 -8.42 1.47 -11.07
N ILE A 90 -8.29 2.42 -12.00
CA ILE A 90 -7.93 3.80 -11.72
C ILE A 90 -8.66 4.70 -12.73
N ASP A 91 -9.20 5.83 -12.28
CA ASP A 91 -9.83 6.79 -13.18
C ASP A 91 -8.77 7.58 -13.98
N PRO A 92 -9.14 8.17 -15.14
CA PRO A 92 -8.19 8.88 -16.00
C PRO A 92 -7.51 10.08 -15.34
N GLU A 93 -8.16 10.69 -14.35
CA GLU A 93 -7.62 11.81 -13.58
C GLU A 93 -6.79 11.38 -12.35
N TYR A 94 -6.63 10.07 -12.11
CA TYR A 94 -5.89 9.53 -10.97
C TYR A 94 -6.41 10.04 -9.61
N ARG A 95 -7.73 10.18 -9.47
CA ARG A 95 -8.40 10.60 -8.23
C ARG A 95 -8.99 9.44 -7.43
N HIS A 96 -9.33 8.33 -8.08
CA HIS A 96 -9.97 7.17 -7.49
C HIS A 96 -9.29 5.90 -7.98
N ALA A 97 -8.97 4.99 -7.07
CA ALA A 97 -8.37 3.71 -7.40
C ALA A 97 -9.01 2.57 -6.61
N LEU A 98 -9.11 1.42 -7.26
CA LEU A 98 -9.43 0.14 -6.62
C LEU A 98 -8.19 -0.74 -6.68
N ILE A 99 -7.74 -1.18 -5.52
CA ILE A 99 -6.60 -2.08 -5.38
C ILE A 99 -7.06 -3.38 -4.73
N GLY A 100 -6.49 -4.49 -5.17
CA GLY A 100 -6.69 -5.78 -4.52
C GLY A 100 -5.50 -6.71 -4.68
N GLN A 101 -5.76 -7.99 -4.47
CA GLN A 101 -4.79 -9.07 -4.62
C GLN A 101 -5.45 -10.34 -5.19
N PRO A 102 -4.69 -11.29 -5.75
CA PRO A 102 -5.25 -12.45 -6.47
C PRO A 102 -6.22 -13.31 -5.65
N SER A 103 -5.96 -13.50 -4.34
CA SER A 103 -6.83 -14.31 -3.47
C SER A 103 -8.14 -13.63 -3.10
N ARG A 104 -8.34 -12.35 -3.45
CA ARG A 104 -9.53 -11.53 -3.15
C ARG A 104 -9.83 -11.33 -1.67
N SER A 105 -8.91 -11.68 -0.78
CA SER A 105 -9.08 -11.48 0.67
C SER A 105 -8.66 -10.09 1.14
N TYR A 106 -8.09 -9.27 0.26
CA TYR A 106 -7.76 -7.86 0.52
C TYR A 106 -8.22 -7.01 -0.65
N LEU A 107 -8.79 -5.85 -0.32
CA LEU A 107 -9.30 -4.86 -1.24
C LEU A 107 -9.21 -3.49 -0.56
N TRP A 108 -8.88 -2.45 -1.34
CA TRP A 108 -8.83 -1.06 -0.91
C TRP A 108 -9.45 -0.16 -1.97
N VAL A 109 -10.31 0.74 -1.54
CA VAL A 109 -10.79 1.89 -2.32
C VAL A 109 -10.01 3.11 -1.85
N MET A 110 -9.31 3.77 -2.76
CA MET A 110 -8.41 4.86 -2.46
C MET A 110 -8.80 6.13 -3.20
N CYS A 111 -8.62 7.30 -2.57
CA CYS A 111 -8.75 8.61 -3.23
C CYS A 111 -7.52 9.50 -2.98
N SER A 112 -7.07 10.26 -3.99
CA SER A 112 -5.91 11.15 -3.88
C SER A 112 -6.24 12.51 -3.26
#